data_AF-A0A915PMW8-F1
#
_entry.id   AF-A0A915PMW8-F1
#
_cell.length_a   1.000
_cell.length_b   1.000
_cell.length_c   1.000
_cell.angle_alpha   90.00
_cell.angle_beta   90.00
_cell.angle_gamma   90.00
#
_symmetry.space_group_name_H-M   'P 1'
#
loop_
_entity.id
_entity.type
_entity.pdbx_description
1 polymer ?
#
loop_
_entity_poly.entity_id
_entity_poly.type
_entity_poly.pdbx_seq_one_letter_code
_entity_poly.pdbx_strand_id
1 'polypeptide(L)'
;MPIVNRLKKLFVLGSNFGSDGQKSNFGGGTKTIPDIVQLETDVSEYWALEEVIGDGAFGSVYKARSKLEPGRVAAAKAMELEDDESQDVMVEVSILTQCKHPNIVELYDAFTMGNRITVAVHCLLNLESFHITVYHNNAKLLLEYCGGGAVDSIMMELSRHLTEQQIHYIMKEILKALNFLHSKNVIHRDLKAGNVLLTSDARVKLADFGVSALCKDGREVRSTFIGTPYWMAPEVMICETFPEKHYNKLADIWSFGITLIEMAEEKPPYAEMNPAKVIFKVC
;
A
#
# COMPACT_ATOMS: atom_id res chain seq x y z
N MET A 1 -0.28 -23.94 -11.44
CA MET A 1 -0.49 -24.97 -10.38
C MET A 1 0.41 -24.81 -9.14
N PRO A 2 1.71 -24.43 -9.20
CA PRO A 2 2.53 -24.28 -7.99
C PRO A 2 2.20 -23.04 -7.13
N ILE A 3 1.78 -21.93 -7.75
CA ILE A 3 1.53 -20.64 -7.07
C ILE A 3 0.26 -20.68 -6.22
N VAL A 4 -0.84 -21.19 -6.78
CA VAL A 4 -2.09 -21.46 -6.03
C VAL A 4 -1.81 -22.32 -4.80
N ASN A 5 -0.91 -23.29 -4.89
CA ASN A 5 -0.55 -24.15 -3.76
C ASN A 5 0.41 -23.47 -2.76
N ARG A 6 1.23 -22.49 -3.15
CA ARG A 6 2.08 -21.70 -2.22
C ARG A 6 1.27 -20.64 -1.47
N LEU A 7 0.40 -19.89 -2.17
CA LEU A 7 -0.55 -18.98 -1.54
C LEU A 7 -1.45 -19.78 -0.59
N LYS A 8 -2.03 -20.92 -1.02
CA LYS A 8 -2.78 -21.82 -0.11
C LYS A 8 -1.94 -22.35 1.05
N LYS A 9 -0.64 -22.67 0.87
CA LYS A 9 0.23 -23.15 1.95
C LYS A 9 0.58 -22.08 2.99
N LEU A 10 0.77 -20.82 2.58
CA LEU A 10 0.90 -19.66 3.48
C LEU A 10 -0.33 -19.49 4.39
N PHE A 11 -1.51 -19.98 3.97
CA PHE A 11 -2.75 -19.95 4.74
C PHE A 11 -3.03 -21.19 5.60
N VAL A 12 -2.30 -22.30 5.43
CA VAL A 12 -2.51 -23.56 6.18
C VAL A 12 -1.54 -23.71 7.37
N LEU A 13 -0.39 -23.02 7.36
CA LEU A 13 0.57 -23.04 8.47
C LEU A 13 0.15 -22.09 9.62
N GLY A 14 -1.01 -22.35 10.20
CA GLY A 14 -1.48 -21.73 11.46
C GLY A 14 -2.05 -22.74 12.47
N SER A 15 -2.11 -24.02 12.12
CA SER A 15 -2.67 -25.06 12.98
C SER A 15 -1.58 -26.02 13.43
N ASN A 16 -0.99 -25.75 14.61
CA ASN A 16 -0.65 -26.77 15.62
C ASN A 16 0.11 -26.14 16.79
N PHE A 17 -0.61 -25.57 17.76
CA PHE A 17 -0.29 -25.69 19.18
C PHE A 17 -1.61 -25.64 19.96
N GLY A 18 -1.91 -26.72 20.67
CA GLY A 18 -3.18 -26.92 21.38
C GLY A 18 -3.21 -26.34 22.79
N SER A 19 -4.45 -26.08 23.25
CA SER A 19 -5.02 -26.04 24.62
C SER A 19 -4.33 -25.13 25.65
N ASP A 20 -4.97 -24.18 26.35
CA ASP A 20 -6.34 -24.07 26.87
C ASP A 20 -6.71 -22.61 27.19
N GLY A 21 -8.01 -22.27 27.22
CA GLY A 21 -8.56 -21.21 28.09
C GLY A 21 -9.32 -20.04 27.46
N GLN A 22 -10.65 -20.19 27.38
CA GLN A 22 -11.70 -19.15 27.46
C GLN A 22 -11.76 -17.96 26.47
N LYS A 23 -12.45 -18.24 25.35
CA LYS A 23 -13.45 -17.45 24.59
C LYS A 23 -13.54 -15.92 24.82
N SER A 24 -13.07 -15.18 23.82
CA SER A 24 -13.79 -14.03 23.24
C SER A 24 -13.92 -14.23 21.72
N ASN A 25 -15.07 -13.81 21.17
CA ASN A 25 -15.60 -14.26 19.88
C ASN A 25 -14.92 -13.59 18.66
N PHE A 26 -13.62 -13.82 18.45
CA PHE A 26 -12.99 -13.71 17.12
C PHE A 26 -12.62 -15.11 16.66
N GLY A 27 -13.49 -15.70 15.84
CA GLY A 27 -13.28 -17.03 15.29
C GLY A 27 -11.99 -17.10 14.49
N GLY A 28 -11.13 -18.05 14.83
CA GLY A 28 -10.06 -18.53 13.97
C GLY A 28 -10.66 -19.15 12.71
N GLY A 29 -10.85 -18.30 11.69
CA GLY A 29 -11.15 -18.73 10.33
C GLY A 29 -9.85 -18.89 9.58
N THR A 30 -9.73 -19.96 8.79
CA THR A 30 -8.75 -20.07 7.71
C THR A 30 -8.76 -18.74 6.93
N LYS A 31 -7.62 -18.05 6.81
CA LYS A 31 -7.52 -16.83 5.98
C LYS A 31 -7.82 -17.23 4.54
N THR A 32 -9.06 -17.07 4.10
CA THR A 32 -9.48 -17.28 2.73
C THR A 32 -9.04 -16.07 1.91
N ILE A 33 -8.55 -16.32 0.69
CA ILE A 33 -8.23 -15.25 -0.26
C ILE A 33 -9.52 -14.44 -0.49
N PRO A 34 -9.52 -13.10 -0.35
CA PRO A 34 -10.70 -12.29 -0.59
C PRO A 34 -11.24 -12.50 -2.01
N ASP A 35 -12.56 -12.56 -2.18
CA ASP A 35 -13.20 -12.83 -3.48
C ASP A 35 -12.84 -11.80 -4.58
N ILE A 36 -12.40 -10.61 -4.17
CA ILE A 36 -11.91 -9.53 -5.04
C ILE A 36 -10.57 -9.85 -5.71
N VAL A 37 -9.86 -10.90 -5.25
CA VAL A 37 -8.54 -11.31 -5.79
C VAL A 37 -8.72 -12.40 -6.84
N GLN A 38 -8.41 -12.07 -8.09
CA GLN A 38 -8.43 -12.97 -9.22
C GLN A 38 -7.03 -13.56 -9.44
N LEU A 39 -6.92 -14.89 -9.37
CA LEU A 39 -5.66 -15.62 -9.47
C LEU A 39 -5.39 -16.08 -10.90
N GLU A 40 -4.12 -16.02 -11.34
CA GLU A 40 -3.66 -16.50 -12.66
C GLU A 40 -4.50 -15.91 -13.80
N THR A 41 -4.93 -14.66 -13.65
CA THR A 41 -5.86 -13.98 -14.55
C THR A 41 -5.20 -12.76 -15.16
N ASP A 42 -5.26 -12.62 -16.48
CA ASP A 42 -4.69 -11.45 -17.14
C ASP A 42 -5.64 -10.27 -17.01
N VAL A 43 -5.16 -9.20 -16.36
CA VAL A 43 -5.90 -7.95 -16.22
C VAL A 43 -6.36 -7.42 -17.57
N SER A 44 -5.61 -7.70 -18.64
CA SER A 44 -5.87 -7.21 -19.99
C SER A 44 -7.20 -7.72 -20.55
N GLU A 45 -7.74 -8.82 -20.02
CA GLU A 45 -9.05 -9.34 -20.41
C GLU A 45 -10.21 -8.44 -19.93
N TYR A 46 -10.01 -7.74 -18.80
CA TYR A 46 -11.06 -6.96 -18.11
C TYR A 46 -10.84 -5.46 -18.20
N TRP A 47 -9.59 -5.02 -18.22
CA TRP A 47 -9.18 -3.62 -18.19
C TRP A 47 -8.19 -3.32 -19.31
N ALA A 48 -8.41 -2.20 -20.01
CA ALA A 48 -7.42 -1.64 -20.90
C ALA A 48 -6.52 -0.69 -20.09
N LEU A 49 -5.25 -1.01 -19.96
CA LEU A 49 -4.25 -0.11 -19.37
C LEU A 49 -3.91 0.98 -20.39
N GLU A 50 -3.98 2.24 -19.96
CA GLU A 50 -3.72 3.44 -20.75
C GLU A 50 -2.35 4.05 -20.31
N GLU A 51 -2.27 5.36 -20.13
CA GLU A 51 -1.05 6.06 -19.72
C GLU A 51 -0.57 5.74 -18.29
N VAL A 52 0.74 5.86 -18.04
CA VAL A 52 1.32 5.91 -16.69
C VAL A 52 0.94 7.25 -16.05
N ILE A 53 0.43 7.19 -14.82
CA ILE A 53 -0.05 8.36 -14.06
C ILE A 53 0.75 8.61 -12.78
N GLY A 54 1.67 7.72 -12.42
CA GLY A 54 2.57 7.90 -11.28
C GLY A 54 3.44 6.68 -11.02
N ASP A 55 4.38 6.83 -10.10
CA ASP A 55 5.24 5.75 -9.59
C ASP A 55 4.93 5.52 -8.11
N GLY A 56 4.45 4.33 -7.78
CA GLY A 56 4.19 3.91 -6.39
C GLY A 56 5.40 3.21 -5.77
N ALA A 57 5.34 2.98 -4.45
CA ALA A 57 6.43 2.33 -3.70
C ALA A 57 6.87 0.96 -4.25
N PHE A 58 5.96 0.24 -4.92
CA PHE A 58 6.16 -1.12 -5.42
C PHE A 58 6.07 -1.23 -6.96
N GLY A 59 6.04 -0.10 -7.68
CA GLY A 59 5.97 -0.07 -9.15
C GLY A 59 5.05 1.01 -9.72
N SER A 60 4.92 1.04 -11.04
CA SER A 60 4.19 2.11 -11.75
C SER A 60 2.67 1.97 -11.65
N VAL A 61 1.99 3.11 -11.63
CA VAL A 61 0.54 3.24 -11.60
C VAL A 61 0.06 3.70 -12.98
N TYR A 62 -0.88 2.96 -13.55
CA TYR A 62 -1.47 3.24 -14.86
C TYR A 62 -2.91 3.70 -14.69
N LYS A 63 -3.39 4.56 -15.57
CA LYS A 63 -4.83 4.70 -15.74
C LYS A 63 -5.37 3.48 -16.47
N ALA A 64 -6.56 3.03 -16.10
CA ALA A 64 -7.18 1.86 -16.69
C ALA A 64 -8.67 2.09 -16.95
N ARG A 65 -9.19 1.56 -18.05
CA ARG A 65 -10.61 1.61 -18.40
C ARG A 65 -11.21 0.22 -18.46
N SER A 66 -12.38 0.05 -17.85
CA SER A 66 -13.07 -1.24 -17.87
C SER A 66 -13.54 -1.55 -19.30
N LYS A 67 -13.29 -2.79 -19.74
CA LYS A 67 -13.82 -3.32 -21.00
C LYS A 67 -15.27 -3.78 -20.86
N LEU A 68 -15.70 -4.09 -19.63
CA LEU A 68 -17.07 -4.53 -19.31
C LEU A 68 -18.01 -3.35 -19.04
N GLU A 69 -17.48 -2.27 -18.48
CA GLU A 69 -18.24 -1.08 -18.10
C GLU A 69 -17.60 0.17 -18.74
N PRO A 70 -18.02 0.58 -19.96
CA PRO A 70 -17.32 1.59 -20.77
C PRO A 70 -17.13 3.00 -20.15
N GLY A 71 -17.76 3.28 -19.00
CA GLY A 71 -17.56 4.52 -18.23
C GLY A 71 -16.70 4.38 -16.97
N ARG A 72 -16.33 3.16 -16.59
CA ARG A 72 -15.60 2.90 -15.33
C ARG A 72 -14.09 3.03 -15.56
N VAL A 73 -13.47 3.92 -14.80
CA VAL A 73 -12.04 4.22 -14.84
C VAL A 73 -11.41 3.87 -13.49
N ALA A 74 -10.20 3.34 -13.51
CA ALA A 74 -9.43 2.93 -12.34
C ALA A 74 -7.97 3.39 -12.45
N ALA A 75 -7.28 3.42 -11.31
CA ALA A 75 -5.83 3.46 -11.24
C ALA A 75 -5.32 2.02 -11.02
N ALA A 76 -4.56 1.48 -11.96
CA ALA A 76 -3.94 0.16 -11.90
C ALA A 76 -2.51 0.26 -11.34
N LYS A 77 -2.32 -0.07 -10.06
CA LYS A 77 -0.99 -0.17 -9.43
C LYS A 77 -0.38 -1.52 -9.80
N ALA A 78 0.65 -1.52 -10.65
CA ALA A 78 1.34 -2.73 -11.08
C ALA A 78 2.58 -2.96 -10.21
N MET A 79 2.75 -4.19 -9.73
CA MET A 79 3.81 -4.57 -8.81
C MET A 79 4.44 -5.87 -9.28
N GLU A 80 5.76 -5.89 -9.30
CA GLU A 80 6.53 -7.14 -9.39
C GLU A 80 6.67 -7.67 -7.97
N LEU A 81 6.37 -8.95 -7.78
CA LEU A 81 6.38 -9.57 -6.46
C LEU A 81 7.62 -10.45 -6.31
N GLU A 82 8.43 -10.12 -5.32
CA GLU A 82 9.35 -11.08 -4.71
C GLU A 82 8.61 -12.04 -3.76
N ASP A 83 9.25 -13.16 -3.39
CA ASP A 83 8.60 -14.23 -2.61
C ASP A 83 8.13 -13.73 -1.21
N ASP A 84 8.83 -12.76 -0.61
CA ASP A 84 8.53 -12.14 0.69
C ASP A 84 7.56 -10.95 0.61
N GLU A 85 7.58 -10.18 -0.48
CA GLU A 85 6.68 -9.02 -0.71
C GLU A 85 5.21 -9.40 -0.95
N SER A 86 4.96 -10.67 -1.29
CA SER A 86 3.61 -11.21 -1.50
C SER A 86 2.69 -11.05 -0.26
N GLN A 87 3.25 -11.00 0.95
CA GLN A 87 2.48 -10.79 2.17
C GLN A 87 2.00 -9.34 2.32
N ASP A 88 2.80 -8.36 1.88
CA ASP A 88 2.52 -6.94 2.04
C ASP A 88 1.38 -6.49 1.13
N VAL A 89 1.38 -6.97 -0.12
CA VAL A 89 0.27 -6.76 -1.05
C VAL A 89 -1.04 -7.35 -0.51
N MET A 90 -0.98 -8.52 0.14
CA MET A 90 -2.18 -9.12 0.74
C MET A 90 -2.69 -8.35 1.97
N VAL A 91 -1.80 -7.70 2.73
CA VAL A 91 -2.19 -6.79 3.81
C VAL A 91 -2.90 -5.57 3.23
N GLU A 92 -2.34 -4.94 2.20
CA GLU A 92 -2.94 -3.80 1.50
C GLU A 92 -4.35 -4.14 0.98
N VAL A 93 -4.49 -5.25 0.24
CA VAL A 93 -5.79 -5.74 -0.25
C VAL A 93 -6.79 -5.98 0.88
N SER A 94 -6.35 -6.60 1.96
CA SER A 94 -7.19 -6.91 3.12
C SER A 94 -7.70 -5.65 3.82
N ILE A 95 -6.84 -4.64 3.99
CA ILE A 95 -7.19 -3.34 4.57
C ILE A 95 -8.20 -2.64 3.66
N LEU A 96 -7.90 -2.50 2.37
CA LEU A 96 -8.77 -1.79 1.42
C LEU A 96 -10.14 -2.45 1.24
N THR A 97 -10.20 -3.78 1.32
CA THR A 97 -11.48 -4.52 1.27
C THR A 97 -12.36 -4.23 2.49
N GLN A 98 -11.75 -4.04 3.66
CA GLN A 98 -12.46 -3.81 4.93
C GLN A 98 -12.70 -2.32 5.23
N CYS A 99 -11.92 -1.43 4.64
CA CYS A 99 -11.88 -0.01 4.96
C CYS A 99 -12.61 0.84 3.91
N LYS A 100 -13.93 0.62 3.76
CA LYS A 100 -14.77 1.41 2.86
C LYS A 100 -15.19 2.72 3.51
N HIS A 101 -14.66 3.84 3.01
CA HIS A 101 -14.93 5.17 3.54
C HIS A 101 -14.87 6.23 2.42
N PRO A 102 -15.72 7.28 2.43
CA PRO A 102 -15.72 8.31 1.38
C PRO A 102 -14.38 9.00 1.14
N ASN A 103 -13.54 9.12 2.18
CA ASN A 103 -12.22 9.76 2.12
C ASN A 103 -11.04 8.76 2.03
N ILE A 104 -11.30 7.50 1.66
CA ILE A 104 -10.27 6.48 1.40
C ILE A 104 -10.47 6.00 -0.04
N VAL A 105 -9.37 5.76 -0.75
CA VAL A 105 -9.41 5.17 -2.10
C VAL A 105 -10.05 3.79 -2.05
N GLU A 106 -11.02 3.53 -2.92
CA GLU A 106 -11.67 2.23 -3.01
C GLU A 106 -10.85 1.24 -3.84
N LEU A 107 -10.75 -0.01 -3.39
CA LEU A 107 -10.26 -1.12 -4.20
C LEU A 107 -11.43 -1.73 -4.99
N TYR A 108 -11.32 -1.69 -6.31
CA TYR A 108 -12.28 -2.29 -7.23
C TYR A 108 -12.01 -3.76 -7.45
N ASP A 109 -10.76 -4.12 -7.75
CA ASP A 109 -10.34 -5.48 -8.08
C ASP A 109 -8.84 -5.67 -7.76
N ALA A 110 -8.41 -6.92 -7.57
CA ALA A 110 -7.01 -7.28 -7.48
C ALA A 110 -6.72 -8.50 -8.37
N PHE A 111 -5.64 -8.46 -9.13
CA PHE A 111 -5.23 -9.53 -10.05
C PHE A 111 -3.82 -10.00 -9.71
N THR A 112 -3.59 -11.30 -9.84
CA THR A 112 -2.25 -11.88 -9.77
C THR A 112 -2.00 -12.74 -11.00
N MET A 113 -0.79 -12.68 -11.54
CA MET A 113 -0.36 -13.50 -12.68
C MET A 113 1.06 -14.02 -12.42
N GLY A 114 1.23 -15.34 -12.49
CA GLY A 114 2.54 -15.97 -12.42
C GLY A 114 3.10 -16.26 -13.80
N ASN A 115 3.98 -15.42 -14.33
CA ASN A 115 4.68 -15.73 -15.57
C ASN A 115 5.76 -16.80 -15.29
N ARG A 116 5.55 -17.99 -15.86
CA ARG A 116 6.62 -18.99 -16.02
C ARG A 116 7.44 -18.63 -17.24
N ILE A 117 8.66 -18.12 -17.04
CA ILE A 117 9.63 -18.02 -18.14
C ILE A 117 10.48 -19.29 -18.12
N THR A 118 10.37 -20.09 -19.18
CA THR A 118 11.27 -21.23 -19.44
C THR A 118 12.36 -20.76 -20.38
N VAL A 119 13.59 -20.57 -19.87
CA VAL A 119 14.75 -20.33 -20.74
C VAL A 119 15.35 -21.69 -21.10
N ALA A 120 15.20 -22.12 -22.36
CA ALA A 120 15.88 -23.30 -22.87
C ALA A 120 17.27 -22.89 -23.37
N VAL A 121 18.33 -23.21 -22.63
CA VAL A 121 19.72 -23.08 -23.11
C VAL A 121 20.07 -24.37 -23.83
N HIS A 122 20.21 -24.32 -25.16
CA HIS A 122 20.67 -25.46 -25.95
C HIS A 122 22.21 -25.50 -25.89
N CYS A 123 22.77 -26.24 -24.92
CA CYS A 123 24.19 -26.54 -24.93
C CYS A 123 24.41 -27.77 -25.80
N LEU A 124 25.08 -27.59 -26.95
CA LEU A 124 25.56 -28.67 -27.80
C LEU A 124 26.56 -29.52 -27.00
N LEU A 125 26.10 -30.56 -26.30
CA LEU A 125 26.85 -31.72 -25.80
C LEU A 125 25.90 -32.56 -24.93
N ASN A 126 25.09 -33.43 -25.56
CA ASN A 126 24.37 -34.62 -25.04
C ASN A 126 24.36 -34.96 -23.53
N LEU A 127 23.98 -34.04 -22.63
CA LEU A 127 23.65 -34.34 -21.23
C LEU A 127 22.55 -33.36 -20.76
N GLU A 128 21.42 -33.94 -20.34
CA GLU A 128 20.24 -33.37 -19.65
C GLU A 128 19.93 -31.86 -19.82
N SER A 129 18.77 -31.54 -20.41
CA SER A 129 18.22 -30.19 -20.41
C SER A 129 18.09 -29.64 -18.99
N PHE A 130 18.94 -28.66 -18.64
CA PHE A 130 18.82 -27.93 -17.38
C PHE A 130 17.75 -26.84 -17.54
N HIS A 131 16.57 -27.07 -16.96
CA HIS A 131 15.48 -26.08 -16.98
C HIS A 131 15.69 -25.06 -15.86
N ILE A 132 16.08 -23.83 -16.21
CA ILE A 132 15.95 -22.70 -15.30
C ILE A 132 14.51 -22.17 -15.46
N THR A 133 13.69 -22.34 -14.42
CA THR A 133 12.37 -21.72 -14.33
C THR A 133 12.51 -20.42 -13.55
N VAL A 134 12.34 -19.29 -14.22
CA VAL A 134 12.19 -18.00 -13.55
C VAL A 134 10.69 -17.76 -13.37
N TYR A 135 10.27 -17.52 -12.12
CA TYR A 135 8.91 -17.10 -11.80
C TYR A 135 8.93 -15.57 -11.71
N HIS A 136 8.22 -14.88 -12.59
CA HIS A 136 7.86 -13.47 -12.36
C HIS A 136 6.42 -13.45 -11.88
N ASN A 137 6.25 -13.23 -10.57
CA ASN A 137 4.93 -13.06 -9.99
C ASN A 137 4.58 -11.58 -10.10
N ASN A 138 3.48 -11.24 -10.74
CA ASN A 138 3.03 -9.87 -10.86
C ASN A 138 1.66 -9.71 -10.19
N ALA A 139 1.47 -8.63 -9.45
CA ALA A 139 0.18 -8.23 -8.92
C ALA A 139 -0.25 -6.90 -9.53
N LYS A 140 -1.57 -6.73 -9.70
CA LYS A 140 -2.18 -5.47 -10.12
C LYS A 140 -3.37 -5.16 -9.24
N LEU A 141 -3.38 -3.99 -8.61
CA LEU A 141 -4.53 -3.49 -7.85
C LEU A 141 -5.26 -2.44 -8.67
N LEU A 142 -6.58 -2.58 -8.82
CA LEU A 142 -7.44 -1.64 -9.52
C LEU A 142 -8.13 -0.79 -8.46
N LEU A 143 -7.70 0.47 -8.37
CA LEU A 143 -8.12 1.42 -7.37
C LEU A 143 -9.02 2.50 -7.98
N GLU A 144 -9.81 3.19 -7.14
CA GLU A 144 -10.56 4.38 -7.54
C GLU A 144 -9.63 5.41 -8.19
N TYR A 145 -9.98 5.82 -9.41
CA TYR A 145 -9.20 6.82 -10.14
C TYR A 145 -9.48 8.23 -9.60
N CYS A 146 -8.43 8.88 -9.10
CA CYS A 146 -8.48 10.24 -8.57
C CYS A 146 -7.92 11.22 -9.61
N GLY A 147 -8.76 11.65 -10.55
CA GLY A 147 -8.34 12.46 -11.70
C GLY A 147 -7.88 13.90 -11.40
N GLY A 148 -7.99 14.36 -10.15
CA GLY A 148 -7.38 15.61 -9.69
C GLY A 148 -5.92 15.46 -9.26
N GLY A 149 -5.40 14.22 -9.18
CA GLY A 149 -4.01 13.95 -8.84
C GLY A 149 -3.69 14.05 -7.35
N ALA A 150 -2.42 13.85 -7.03
CA ALA A 150 -1.89 13.97 -5.67
C ALA A 150 -1.64 15.44 -5.29
N VAL A 151 -1.76 15.77 -4.01
CA VAL A 151 -1.65 17.16 -3.54
C VAL A 151 -0.25 17.74 -3.75
N ASP A 152 0.80 16.93 -3.63
CA ASP A 152 2.17 17.35 -3.94
C ASP A 152 2.34 17.77 -5.41
N SER A 153 1.75 17.00 -6.32
CA SER A 153 1.76 17.23 -7.76
C SER A 153 0.98 18.48 -8.12
N ILE A 154 -0.14 18.72 -7.43
CA ILE A 154 -0.91 19.97 -7.57
C ILE A 154 -0.09 21.18 -7.13
N MET A 155 0.61 21.11 -5.99
CA MET A 155 1.47 22.21 -5.54
C MET A 155 2.62 22.48 -6.52
N MET A 156 3.23 21.42 -7.04
CA MET A 156 4.27 21.50 -8.06
C MET A 156 3.76 22.18 -9.34
N GLU A 157 2.58 21.77 -9.84
CA GLU A 157 1.98 22.36 -11.04
C GLU A 157 1.59 23.83 -10.84
N LEU A 158 1.06 24.17 -9.67
CA LEU A 158 0.73 25.55 -9.32
C LEU A 158 1.98 26.41 -9.03
N SER A 159 3.14 25.80 -8.80
CA SER A 159 4.39 26.44 -8.37
C SER A 159 4.18 27.34 -7.14
N ARG A 160 3.38 26.86 -6.18
CA ARG A 160 3.12 27.53 -4.91
C ARG A 160 2.54 26.58 -3.88
N HIS A 161 2.74 26.92 -2.61
CA HIS A 161 1.99 26.35 -1.50
C HIS A 161 0.47 26.59 -1.61
N LEU A 162 -0.28 25.81 -0.83
CA LEU A 162 -1.73 25.97 -0.69
C LEU A 162 -2.07 27.12 0.25
N THR A 163 -3.26 27.68 0.07
CA THR A 163 -3.83 28.65 1.00
C THR A 163 -4.38 27.94 2.24
N GLU A 164 -4.45 28.63 3.38
CA GLU A 164 -5.00 28.06 4.62
C GLU A 164 -6.40 27.46 4.44
N GLN A 165 -7.25 28.07 3.60
CA GLN A 165 -8.59 27.54 3.29
C GLN A 165 -8.53 26.21 2.53
N GLN A 166 -7.61 26.08 1.57
CA GLN A 166 -7.39 24.84 0.83
C GLN A 166 -6.82 23.75 1.75
N ILE A 167 -5.84 24.10 2.59
CA ILE A 167 -5.27 23.20 3.59
C ILE A 167 -6.35 22.72 4.56
N HIS A 168 -7.16 23.64 5.10
CA HIS A 168 -8.27 23.29 5.98
C HIS A 168 -9.23 22.30 5.33
N TYR A 169 -9.64 22.57 4.07
CA TYR A 169 -10.54 21.70 3.33
C TYR A 169 -9.97 20.28 3.21
N ILE A 170 -8.72 20.14 2.79
CA ILE A 170 -8.07 18.85 2.60
C ILE A 170 -7.88 18.12 3.94
N MET A 171 -7.30 18.80 4.92
CA MET A 171 -6.90 18.18 6.18
C MET A 171 -8.10 17.77 7.04
N LYS A 172 -9.23 18.49 6.94
CA LYS A 172 -10.49 18.08 7.57
C LYS A 172 -10.98 16.72 7.05
N GLU A 173 -10.89 16.49 5.75
CA GLU A 173 -11.30 15.22 5.14
C GLU A 173 -10.32 14.08 5.48
N ILE A 174 -9.02 14.37 5.52
CA ILE A 174 -8.00 13.40 5.97
C ILE A 174 -8.21 12.99 7.43
N LEU A 175 -8.57 13.92 8.32
CA LEU A 175 -8.90 13.57 9.71
C LEU A 175 -10.09 12.62 9.81
N LYS A 176 -11.10 12.73 8.94
CA LYS A 176 -12.21 11.77 8.90
C LYS A 176 -11.72 10.38 8.50
N ALA A 177 -10.85 10.29 7.48
CA ALA A 177 -10.24 9.03 7.05
C ALA A 177 -9.42 8.40 8.18
N LEU A 178 -8.54 9.17 8.84
CA LEU A 178 -7.72 8.71 9.96
C LEU A 178 -8.58 8.23 11.12
N ASN A 179 -9.59 9.01 11.53
CA ASN A 179 -10.50 8.62 12.61
C ASN A 179 -11.20 7.29 12.30
N PHE A 180 -11.63 7.09 11.05
CA PHE A 180 -12.20 5.82 10.60
C PHE A 180 -11.20 4.67 10.67
N LEU A 181 -9.98 4.80 10.11
CA LEU A 181 -8.94 3.78 10.16
C LEU A 181 -8.56 3.43 11.60
N HIS A 182 -8.39 4.44 12.43
CA HIS A 182 -8.06 4.31 13.84
C HIS A 182 -9.17 3.59 14.60
N SER A 183 -10.45 3.82 14.28
CA SER A 183 -11.57 3.06 14.85
C SER A 183 -11.54 1.56 14.49
N LYS A 184 -10.87 1.21 13.37
CA LYS A 184 -10.67 -0.16 12.88
C LYS A 184 -9.33 -0.77 13.29
N ASN A 185 -8.57 -0.11 14.17
CA ASN A 185 -7.23 -0.54 14.56
C ASN A 185 -6.23 -0.62 13.38
N VAL A 186 -6.40 0.23 12.37
CA VAL A 186 -5.44 0.38 11.26
C VAL A 186 -4.60 1.63 11.49
N ILE A 187 -3.29 1.54 11.28
CA ILE A 187 -2.36 2.69 11.22
C ILE A 187 -1.91 2.84 9.76
N HIS A 188 -1.97 4.06 9.22
CA HIS A 188 -1.62 4.34 7.83
C HIS A 188 -0.11 4.24 7.58
N ARG A 189 0.69 4.90 8.44
CA ARG A 189 2.17 4.91 8.48
C ARG A 189 2.93 5.66 7.38
N ASP A 190 2.29 6.07 6.29
CA ASP A 190 2.94 6.90 5.26
C ASP A 190 2.06 8.10 4.84
N LEU A 191 1.55 8.87 5.81
CA LEU A 191 0.78 10.07 5.48
C LEU A 191 1.71 11.21 5.03
N LYS A 192 1.51 11.68 3.80
CA LYS A 192 2.22 12.78 3.13
C LYS A 192 1.36 13.35 1.99
N ALA A 193 1.66 14.53 1.44
CA ALA A 193 0.82 15.14 0.41
C ALA A 193 0.75 14.29 -0.87
N GLY A 194 1.79 13.53 -1.19
CA GLY A 194 1.79 12.55 -2.30
C GLY A 194 0.79 11.40 -2.13
N ASN A 195 0.37 11.10 -0.90
CA ASN A 195 -0.63 10.06 -0.60
C ASN A 195 -2.03 10.63 -0.34
N VAL A 196 -2.21 11.94 -0.54
CA VAL A 196 -3.52 12.61 -0.51
C VAL A 196 -3.92 12.94 -1.94
N LEU A 197 -4.98 12.30 -2.43
CA LEU A 197 -5.46 12.45 -3.80
C LEU A 197 -6.75 13.25 -3.86
N LEU A 198 -6.95 13.96 -4.97
CA LEU A 198 -8.22 14.59 -5.32
C LEU A 198 -8.89 13.87 -6.49
N THR A 199 -10.20 13.66 -6.39
CA THR A 199 -11.03 13.24 -7.52
C THR A 199 -11.33 14.45 -8.43
N SER A 200 -11.85 14.20 -9.64
CA SER A 200 -12.22 15.28 -10.57
C SER A 200 -13.36 16.16 -10.04
N ASP A 201 -14.16 15.68 -9.08
CA ASP A 201 -15.16 16.44 -8.33
C ASP A 201 -14.62 17.02 -7.00
N ALA A 202 -13.29 17.12 -6.87
CA ALA A 202 -12.58 17.72 -5.73
C ALA A 202 -12.84 17.03 -4.38
N ARG A 203 -13.17 15.74 -4.36
CA ARG A 203 -13.23 14.94 -3.13
C ARG A 203 -11.84 14.48 -2.75
N VAL A 204 -11.56 14.50 -1.44
CA VAL A 204 -10.26 14.15 -0.86
C VAL A 204 -10.24 12.67 -0.51
N LYS A 205 -9.19 11.97 -0.95
CA LYS A 205 -8.99 10.53 -0.78
C LYS A 205 -7.60 10.26 -0.23
N LEU A 206 -7.53 9.49 0.86
CA LEU A 206 -6.28 8.93 1.38
C LEU A 206 -5.93 7.66 0.59
N ALA A 207 -4.69 7.57 0.13
CA ALA A 207 -4.17 6.51 -0.74
C ALA A 207 -2.89 5.87 -0.17
N ASP A 208 -2.46 4.79 -0.82
CA ASP A 208 -1.25 4.01 -0.56
C ASP A 208 -1.17 3.33 0.82
N PHE A 209 -1.73 2.12 0.89
CA PHE A 209 -1.78 1.31 2.10
C PHE A 209 -0.72 0.20 2.10
N GLY A 210 0.24 0.25 1.16
CA GLY A 210 1.27 -0.78 0.97
C GLY A 210 2.19 -0.95 2.19
N VAL A 211 2.31 0.09 3.01
CA VAL A 211 3.00 0.02 4.30
C VAL A 211 2.06 0.21 5.48
N SER A 212 0.74 0.02 5.36
CA SER A 212 -0.16 0.10 6.52
C SER A 212 -0.10 -1.15 7.40
N ALA A 213 -0.55 -1.04 8.66
CA ALA A 213 -0.55 -2.16 9.62
C ALA A 213 -1.86 -2.28 10.38
N LEU A 214 -2.19 -3.52 10.76
CA LEU A 214 -3.23 -3.82 11.73
C LEU A 214 -2.60 -3.84 13.13
N CYS A 215 -3.07 -2.99 14.04
CA CYS A 215 -2.75 -3.09 15.46
C CYS A 215 -3.37 -4.38 16.03
N LYS A 216 -2.68 -5.52 15.90
CA LYS A 216 -2.95 -6.72 16.69
C LYS A 216 -2.02 -6.72 17.90
N ASP A 217 -2.60 -6.53 19.09
CA ASP A 217 -1.96 -6.69 20.41
C ASP A 217 -0.52 -6.17 20.55
N GLY A 218 -0.22 -5.01 19.95
CA GLY A 218 1.07 -4.33 20.10
C GLY A 218 2.27 -5.09 19.52
N ARG A 219 2.07 -6.10 18.66
CA ARG A 219 3.17 -6.89 18.09
C ARG A 219 3.09 -6.93 16.57
N GLU A 220 3.64 -5.91 15.93
CA GLU A 220 4.16 -6.04 14.57
C GLU A 220 5.55 -5.39 14.53
N VAL A 221 6.58 -6.23 14.60
CA VAL A 221 7.96 -5.86 14.31
C VAL A 221 8.18 -6.13 12.83
N ARG A 222 8.37 -5.08 12.03
CA ARG A 222 8.91 -5.18 10.68
C ARG A 222 10.25 -4.43 10.67
N SER A 223 11.25 -5.05 10.06
CA SER A 223 12.68 -4.68 10.16
C SER A 223 13.24 -4.08 8.88
N THR A 224 12.42 -3.38 8.09
CA THR A 224 12.87 -2.66 6.90
C THR A 224 12.54 -1.19 7.06
N PHE A 225 13.43 -0.33 6.58
CA PHE A 225 13.32 1.12 6.60
C PHE A 225 11.99 1.53 5.95
N ILE A 226 10.96 1.82 6.73
CA ILE A 226 9.58 1.98 6.23
C ILE A 226 9.11 3.41 6.48
N GLY A 227 8.76 4.09 5.38
CA GLY A 227 8.19 5.42 5.37
C GLY A 227 9.15 6.47 4.81
N THR A 228 8.60 7.66 4.61
CA THR A 228 9.40 8.82 4.16
C THR A 228 9.87 9.59 5.40
N PRO A 229 11.17 9.59 5.78
CA PRO A 229 11.62 9.90 7.15
C PRO A 229 11.30 11.31 7.63
N TYR A 230 11.07 12.26 6.73
CA TYR A 230 10.68 13.62 7.08
C TYR A 230 9.29 13.70 7.73
N TRP A 231 8.40 12.73 7.48
CA TRP A 231 7.04 12.66 8.05
C TRP A 231 6.92 11.66 9.21
N MET A 232 7.98 10.91 9.53
CA MET A 232 7.95 9.87 10.55
C MET A 232 7.97 10.48 11.96
N ALA A 233 7.16 9.92 12.85
CA ALA A 233 7.15 10.31 14.25
C ALA A 233 8.42 9.82 14.98
N PRO A 234 8.92 10.55 16.00
CA PRO A 234 10.12 10.14 16.74
C PRO A 234 10.02 8.72 17.31
N GLU A 235 8.85 8.35 17.84
CA GLU A 235 8.62 7.01 18.37
C GLU A 235 8.71 5.92 17.30
N VAL A 236 8.34 6.20 16.04
CA VAL A 236 8.48 5.26 14.92
C VAL A 236 9.96 5.04 14.60
N MET A 237 10.73 6.13 14.49
CA MET A 237 12.18 6.08 14.25
C MET A 237 12.92 5.30 15.36
N ILE A 238 12.49 5.50 16.61
CA ILE A 238 13.05 4.79 17.76
C ILE A 238 12.71 3.29 17.70
N CYS A 239 11.51 2.90 17.25
CA CYS A 239 11.14 1.49 17.11
C CYS A 239 11.95 0.76 16.03
N GLU A 240 12.36 1.44 14.96
CA GLU A 240 13.28 0.85 13.97
C GLU A 240 14.66 0.55 14.59
N THR A 241 15.09 1.38 15.54
CA THR A 241 16.37 1.19 16.25
C THR A 241 16.24 0.18 17.40
N PHE A 242 15.08 0.15 18.06
CA PHE A 242 14.78 -0.67 19.24
C PHE A 242 13.45 -1.42 19.03
N PRO A 243 13.48 -2.64 18.47
CA PRO A 243 12.29 -3.41 18.09
C PRO A 243 11.34 -3.77 19.24
N GLU A 244 11.82 -3.62 20.48
CA GLU A 244 11.05 -3.82 21.72
C GLU A 244 10.18 -2.62 22.12
N LYS A 245 10.32 -1.48 21.42
CA LYS A 245 9.43 -0.33 21.56
C LYS A 245 8.29 -0.43 20.55
N HIS A 246 7.15 0.16 20.90
CA HIS A 246 5.94 0.14 20.08
C HIS A 246 5.45 1.56 19.85
N TYR A 247 5.05 1.87 18.62
CA TYR A 247 4.28 3.06 18.29
C TYR A 247 2.80 2.70 18.12
N ASN A 248 1.95 3.73 18.11
CA ASN A 248 0.51 3.57 17.99
C ASN A 248 -0.05 4.52 16.93
N LYS A 249 -1.37 4.61 16.87
CA LYS A 249 -2.11 5.47 15.93
C LYS A 249 -1.73 6.96 15.99
N LEU A 250 -1.10 7.42 17.07
CA LEU A 250 -0.63 8.80 17.19
C LEU A 250 0.53 9.12 16.23
N ALA A 251 1.23 8.11 15.72
CA ALA A 251 2.22 8.30 14.66
C ALA A 251 1.60 8.96 13.42
N ASP A 252 0.37 8.56 13.04
CA ASP A 252 -0.33 9.20 11.92
C ASP A 252 -0.71 10.67 12.21
N ILE A 253 -0.90 11.02 13.49
CA ILE A 253 -1.21 12.41 13.91
C ILE A 253 0.03 13.30 13.84
N TRP A 254 1.21 12.74 14.14
CA TRP A 254 2.47 13.42 13.84
C TRP A 254 2.63 13.67 12.35
N SER A 255 2.51 12.61 11.53
CA SER A 255 2.62 12.73 10.07
C SER A 255 1.60 13.71 9.51
N PHE A 256 0.37 13.75 10.06
CA PHE A 256 -0.66 14.74 9.73
C PHE A 256 -0.18 16.18 9.94
N GLY A 257 0.49 16.46 11.06
CA GLY A 257 1.09 17.76 11.33
C GLY A 257 2.19 18.12 10.32
N ILE A 258 3.04 17.16 9.97
CA ILE A 258 4.09 17.36 8.96
C ILE A 258 3.49 17.60 7.57
N THR A 259 2.46 16.86 7.18
CA THR A 259 1.75 17.06 5.91
C THR A 259 1.09 18.45 5.85
N LEU A 260 0.62 18.98 6.98
CA LEU A 260 0.09 20.35 7.03
C LEU A 260 1.20 21.37 6.71
N ILE A 261 2.38 21.20 7.31
CA ILE A 261 3.55 22.07 7.03
C ILE A 261 3.97 21.93 5.57
N GLU A 262 4.05 20.70 5.06
CA GLU A 262 4.35 20.43 3.65
C GLU A 262 3.40 21.17 2.70
N MET A 263 2.10 21.22 2.99
CA MET A 263 1.15 21.98 2.16
C MET A 263 1.30 23.49 2.27
N ALA A 264 1.79 24.00 3.41
CA ALA A 264 1.98 25.42 3.68
C ALA A 264 3.33 25.95 3.19
N GLU A 265 4.35 25.10 3.14
CA GLU A 265 5.74 25.46 2.84
C GLU A 265 6.32 24.71 1.62
N GLU A 266 5.49 23.96 0.90
CA GLU A 266 5.81 23.12 -0.28
C GLU A 266 6.70 21.91 0.01
N LYS A 267 7.34 21.88 1.18
CA LYS A 267 8.28 20.84 1.59
C LYS A 267 8.07 20.51 3.07
N PRO A 268 8.30 19.25 3.48
CA PRO A 268 8.32 18.93 4.89
C PRO A 268 9.54 19.60 5.58
N PRO A 269 9.53 19.70 6.92
CA PRO A 269 10.71 20.08 7.67
C PRO A 269 11.91 19.21 7.31
N TYR A 270 13.08 19.85 7.19
CA TYR A 270 14.36 19.19 6.89
C TYR A 270 14.45 18.51 5.52
N ALA A 271 13.59 18.84 4.54
CA ALA A 271 13.62 18.24 3.20
C ALA A 271 14.99 18.27 2.50
N GLU A 272 15.82 19.28 2.78
CA GLU A 272 17.16 19.43 2.20
C GLU A 272 18.25 18.63 2.95
N MET A 273 17.88 17.98 4.06
CA MET A 273 18.80 17.20 4.88
C MET A 273 18.83 15.75 4.40
N ASN A 274 19.99 15.11 4.49
CA ASN A 274 20.09 13.67 4.26
C ASN A 274 19.13 12.91 5.21
N PRO A 275 18.30 11.97 4.71
CA PRO A 275 17.35 11.19 5.49
C PRO A 275 17.90 10.63 6.81
N ALA A 276 19.11 10.06 6.79
CA ALA A 276 19.72 9.48 7.98
C ALA A 276 20.04 10.52 9.06
N LYS A 277 20.31 11.78 8.68
CA LYS A 277 20.58 12.87 9.62
C LYS A 277 19.30 13.43 10.26
N VAL A 278 18.16 13.30 9.59
CA VAL A 278 16.86 13.73 10.13
C VAL A 278 16.54 12.95 11.40
N ILE A 279 16.83 11.65 11.42
CA ILE A 279 16.62 10.78 12.58
C ILE A 279 17.34 11.33 13.83
N PHE A 280 18.59 11.79 13.70
CA PHE A 280 19.36 12.38 14.82
C PHE A 280 18.90 13.78 15.25
N LYS A 281 18.10 14.47 14.42
CA LYS A 281 17.59 15.80 14.75
C LYS A 281 16.24 15.76 15.44
N VAL A 282 15.45 14.74 15.13
CA VAL A 282 14.09 14.55 15.65
C VAL A 282 14.10 13.76 16.96
N CYS A 283 15.04 12.83 17.14
CA CYS A 283 15.25 12.02 18.35
C CYS A 283 16.33 12.61 19.27
#